data_AF-A0A539DS91-F1
#
_entry.id   AF-A0A539DS91-F1
#
_cell.length_a   1.000
_cell.length_b   1.000
_cell.length_c   1.000
_cell.angle_alpha   90.00
_cell.angle_beta   90.00
_cell.angle_gamma   90.00
#
_symmetry.space_group_name_H-M   'P 1'
#
loop_
_entity.id
_entity.type
_entity.pdbx_description
1 polymer ?
#
loop_
_entity_poly.entity_id
_entity_poly.type
_entity_poly.pdbx_seq_one_letter_code
_entity_poly.pdbx_strand_id
1 'polypeptide(L)'
;MRAELTAEITAIARRQVVTEGAGNLSLRAIAREMGMASSAIYRYFSSRDELLTALIVESYNELGAAAEAADATCARSEVMQRWLAVSRAAYGWATANPAEYALLFGTPVPGYAAPPDTIGPASRFTLVLVGLLDEADRQGLDAAVKPVADPAMHDDLERLREMTATTVGNDAFVAGMQAWTALFGAISFIIFGQLNNVITDHDEFFGVLADLIGRQVFAAPARPRS
;
A
#
# COMPACT_ATOMS: atom_id res chain seq x y z
N MET A 1 -13.47 -27.14 5.84
CA MET A 1 -13.16 -27.82 4.56
C MET A 1 -12.99 -26.89 3.35
N ARG A 2 -14.01 -26.17 2.83
CA ARG A 2 -13.81 -25.31 1.64
C ARG A 2 -12.81 -24.16 1.90
N ALA A 3 -12.97 -23.45 3.01
CA ALA A 3 -12.08 -22.35 3.39
C ALA A 3 -10.62 -22.81 3.63
N GLU A 4 -10.44 -23.97 4.29
CA GLU A 4 -9.11 -24.57 4.52
C GLU A 4 -8.42 -24.91 3.19
N LEU A 5 -9.14 -25.53 2.25
CA LEU A 5 -8.57 -25.84 0.92
C LEU A 5 -8.28 -24.58 0.11
N THR A 6 -9.14 -23.56 0.18
CA THR A 6 -8.85 -22.25 -0.44
C THR A 6 -7.57 -21.66 0.12
N ALA A 7 -7.41 -21.66 1.46
CA ALA A 7 -6.21 -21.15 2.12
C ALA A 7 -4.94 -21.95 1.77
N GLU A 8 -5.06 -23.28 1.63
CA GLU A 8 -3.94 -24.13 1.20
C GLU A 8 -3.55 -23.84 -0.26
N ILE A 9 -4.53 -23.66 -1.15
CA ILE A 9 -4.30 -23.27 -2.55
C ILE A 9 -3.60 -21.91 -2.62
N THR A 10 -4.07 -20.90 -1.89
CA THR A 10 -3.45 -19.57 -1.89
C THR A 10 -2.05 -19.61 -1.27
N ALA A 11 -1.82 -20.41 -0.23
CA ALA A 11 -0.50 -20.59 0.37
C ALA A 11 0.52 -21.21 -0.61
N ILE A 12 0.10 -22.22 -1.40
CA ILE A 12 0.95 -22.79 -2.47
C ILE A 12 1.18 -21.75 -3.58
N ALA A 13 0.13 -21.03 -3.96
CA ALA A 13 0.20 -20.00 -4.99
C ALA A 13 1.20 -18.89 -4.61
N ARG A 14 1.18 -18.41 -3.36
CA ARG A 14 2.16 -17.44 -2.83
C ARG A 14 3.58 -17.97 -2.95
N ARG A 15 3.82 -19.24 -2.61
CA ARG A 15 5.14 -19.87 -2.81
C ARG A 15 5.57 -19.88 -4.28
N GLN A 16 4.67 -20.21 -5.21
CA GLN A 16 4.97 -20.14 -6.64
C GLN A 16 5.30 -18.71 -7.09
N VAL A 17 4.59 -17.69 -6.59
CA VAL A 17 4.90 -16.30 -6.90
C VAL A 17 6.32 -15.94 -6.41
N VAL A 18 6.72 -16.39 -5.22
CA VAL A 18 8.07 -16.19 -4.68
C VAL A 18 9.13 -16.87 -5.55
N THR A 19 8.93 -18.13 -5.94
CA THR A 19 9.97 -18.94 -6.59
C THR A 19 10.03 -18.79 -8.11
N GLU A 20 8.88 -18.57 -8.75
CA GLU A 20 8.73 -18.60 -10.21
C GLU A 20 8.23 -17.26 -10.77
N GLY A 21 7.76 -16.33 -9.92
CA GLY A 21 7.16 -15.06 -10.32
C GLY A 21 5.69 -15.18 -10.70
N ALA A 22 4.93 -14.09 -10.52
CA ALA A 22 3.48 -14.07 -10.72
C ALA A 22 3.02 -14.45 -12.14
N GLY A 23 3.83 -14.17 -13.16
CA GLY A 23 3.52 -14.55 -14.55
C GLY A 23 3.50 -16.06 -14.81
N ASN A 24 4.19 -16.85 -13.97
CA ASN A 24 4.31 -18.30 -14.12
C ASN A 24 3.34 -19.09 -13.23
N LEU A 25 2.46 -18.41 -12.50
CA LEU A 25 1.48 -19.04 -11.61
C LEU A 25 0.64 -20.10 -12.33
N SER A 26 0.57 -21.31 -11.76
CA SER A 26 -0.03 -22.48 -12.44
C SER A 26 -0.94 -23.30 -11.53
N LEU A 27 -2.25 -23.23 -11.78
CA LEU A 27 -3.25 -24.07 -11.10
C LEU A 27 -2.98 -25.58 -11.25
N ARG A 28 -2.37 -26.00 -12.38
CA ARG A 28 -1.98 -27.40 -12.59
C ARG A 28 -0.81 -27.81 -11.71
N ALA A 29 0.17 -26.93 -11.53
CA ALA A 29 1.29 -27.18 -10.63
C ALA A 29 0.81 -27.25 -9.18
N ILE A 30 -0.11 -26.36 -8.78
CA ILE A 30 -0.76 -26.41 -7.45
C ILE A 30 -1.50 -27.73 -7.26
N ALA A 31 -2.31 -28.16 -8.23
CA ALA A 31 -3.02 -29.43 -8.15
C ALA A 31 -2.09 -30.61 -7.92
N ARG A 32 -0.96 -30.65 -8.65
CA ARG A 32 0.06 -31.69 -8.51
C ARG A 32 0.71 -31.68 -7.12
N GLU A 33 1.01 -30.51 -6.58
CA GLU A 33 1.58 -30.38 -5.23
C GLU A 33 0.62 -30.85 -4.14
N MET A 34 -0.68 -30.55 -4.29
CA MET A 34 -1.72 -31.03 -3.36
C MET A 34 -2.11 -32.50 -3.57
N GLY A 35 -1.55 -33.20 -4.56
CA GLY A 35 -2.00 -34.55 -4.92
C GLY A 35 -3.45 -34.61 -5.43
N MET A 36 -3.98 -33.50 -5.95
CA MET A 36 -5.35 -33.36 -6.42
C MET A 36 -5.45 -33.38 -7.94
N ALA A 37 -6.61 -33.78 -8.46
CA ALA A 37 -6.92 -33.60 -9.88
C ALA A 37 -7.02 -32.11 -10.22
N SER A 38 -6.51 -31.67 -11.38
CA SER A 38 -6.62 -30.27 -11.80
C SER A 38 -8.06 -29.76 -11.83
N SER A 39 -9.02 -30.60 -12.25
CA SER A 39 -10.45 -30.27 -12.22
C SER A 39 -10.98 -29.94 -10.82
N ALA A 40 -10.38 -30.49 -9.76
CA ALA A 40 -10.76 -30.16 -8.40
C ALA A 40 -10.33 -28.74 -8.01
N ILE A 41 -9.12 -28.31 -8.39
CA ILE A 41 -8.63 -26.94 -8.14
C ILE A 41 -9.46 -25.91 -8.92
N TYR A 42 -9.85 -26.22 -10.16
CA TYR A 42 -10.68 -25.33 -10.98
C TYR A 42 -12.08 -25.06 -10.40
N ARG A 43 -12.54 -25.85 -9.41
CA ARG A 43 -13.79 -25.57 -8.67
C ARG A 43 -13.64 -24.47 -7.61
N TYR A 44 -12.41 -24.14 -7.23
CA TYR A 44 -12.08 -23.07 -6.29
C TYR A 44 -11.67 -21.80 -7.01
N PHE A 45 -10.85 -21.93 -8.06
CA PHE A 45 -10.41 -20.83 -8.91
C PHE A 45 -10.54 -21.26 -10.37
N SER A 46 -11.49 -20.66 -11.08
CA SER A 46 -11.80 -20.96 -12.47
C SER A 46 -10.68 -20.58 -13.44
N SER A 47 -9.76 -19.70 -13.05
CA SER A 47 -8.64 -19.26 -13.88
C SER A 47 -7.42 -18.84 -13.05
N ARG A 48 -6.27 -18.72 -13.73
CA ARG A 48 -5.05 -18.12 -13.15
C ARG A 48 -5.33 -16.71 -12.65
N ASP A 49 -6.07 -15.92 -13.42
CA ASP A 49 -6.33 -14.52 -13.11
C ASP A 49 -7.27 -14.35 -11.91
N GLU A 50 -8.20 -15.29 -11.70
CA GLU A 50 -9.03 -15.33 -10.49
C GLU A 50 -8.18 -15.61 -9.25
N LEU A 51 -7.26 -16.59 -9.32
CA LEU A 51 -6.33 -16.85 -8.24
C LEU A 51 -5.40 -15.64 -7.98
N LEU A 52 -4.89 -15.02 -9.04
CA LEU A 52 -4.03 -13.83 -8.92
C LEU A 52 -4.77 -12.65 -8.28
N THR A 53 -6.03 -12.43 -8.68
CA THR A 53 -6.90 -11.42 -8.07
C THR A 53 -7.10 -11.70 -6.58
N ALA A 54 -7.36 -12.96 -6.20
CA ALA A 54 -7.49 -13.32 -4.79
C ALA A 54 -6.23 -13.02 -3.98
N LEU A 55 -5.04 -13.31 -4.53
CA LEU A 55 -3.76 -12.97 -3.89
C LEU A 55 -3.55 -11.46 -3.75
N ILE A 56 -3.89 -10.67 -4.78
CA ILE A 56 -3.82 -9.21 -4.75
C ILE A 56 -4.76 -8.64 -3.67
N VAL A 57 -6.00 -9.10 -3.64
CA VAL A 57 -7.01 -8.68 -2.66
C VAL A 57 -6.54 -9.01 -1.24
N GLU A 58 -6.01 -10.20 -1.02
CA GLU A 58 -5.48 -10.61 0.29
C GLU A 58 -4.28 -9.74 0.70
N SER A 59 -3.35 -9.49 -0.22
CA SER A 59 -2.16 -8.66 0.03
C SER A 59 -2.53 -7.21 0.38
N TYR A 60 -3.46 -6.60 -0.36
CA TYR A 60 -3.98 -5.27 -0.02
C TYR A 60 -4.70 -5.25 1.33
N ASN A 61 -5.44 -6.32 1.65
CA ASN A 61 -6.13 -6.42 2.92
C ASN A 61 -5.18 -6.55 4.11
N GLU A 62 -4.07 -7.27 3.96
CA GLU A 62 -3.04 -7.37 4.98
C GLU A 62 -2.32 -6.03 5.20
N LEU A 63 -1.92 -5.36 4.12
CA LEU A 63 -1.31 -4.03 4.19
C LEU A 63 -2.24 -3.00 4.83
N GLY A 64 -3.53 -2.99 4.41
CA GLY A 64 -4.55 -2.13 4.99
C GLY A 64 -4.76 -2.41 6.49
N ALA A 65 -4.86 -3.68 6.88
CA ALA A 65 -5.02 -4.08 8.28
C ALA A 65 -3.81 -3.69 9.13
N ALA A 66 -2.59 -3.81 8.60
CA ALA A 66 -1.37 -3.39 9.28
C ALA A 66 -1.37 -1.87 9.55
N ALA A 67 -1.79 -1.07 8.57
CA ALA A 67 -1.92 0.37 8.73
C ALA A 67 -3.01 0.76 9.74
N GLU A 68 -4.21 0.18 9.63
CA GLU A 68 -5.32 0.44 10.55
C GLU A 68 -4.96 0.08 11.99
N ALA A 69 -4.30 -1.08 12.20
CA ALA A 69 -3.86 -1.50 13.52
C ALA A 69 -2.79 -0.57 14.10
N ALA A 70 -1.83 -0.13 13.28
CA ALA A 70 -0.79 0.80 13.71
C ALA A 70 -1.36 2.18 14.07
N ASP A 71 -2.29 2.70 13.26
CA ASP A 71 -2.96 3.97 13.53
C ASP A 71 -3.69 3.96 14.88
N ALA A 72 -4.36 2.84 15.20
CA ALA A 72 -5.11 2.66 16.44
C ALA A 72 -4.23 2.63 17.71
N THR A 73 -2.91 2.54 17.59
CA THR A 73 -1.99 2.53 18.75
C THR A 73 -1.64 3.93 19.27
N CYS A 74 -1.95 4.98 18.50
CA CYS A 74 -1.61 6.37 18.85
C CYS A 74 -2.87 7.16 19.20
N ALA A 75 -2.71 8.25 19.97
CA ALA A 75 -3.82 9.16 20.19
C ALA A 75 -4.16 9.87 18.87
N ARG A 76 -5.47 10.08 18.60
CA ARG A 76 -5.95 10.71 17.36
C ARG A 76 -5.24 12.02 17.05
N SER A 77 -4.97 12.84 18.07
CA SER A 77 -4.33 14.14 17.93
C SER A 77 -2.83 14.07 17.55
N GLU A 78 -2.17 12.92 17.71
CA GLU A 78 -0.73 12.77 17.48
C GLU A 78 -0.41 12.43 16.01
N VAL A 79 -0.79 13.32 15.09
CA VAL A 79 -0.73 13.06 13.63
C VAL A 79 0.64 12.55 13.16
N MET A 80 1.73 13.16 13.63
CA MET A 80 3.08 12.72 13.25
C MET A 80 3.41 11.31 13.78
N GLN A 81 3.00 10.98 15.00
CA GLN A 81 3.25 9.65 15.56
C GLN A 81 2.44 8.58 14.82
N ARG A 82 1.19 8.90 14.49
CA ARG A 82 0.32 8.07 13.64
C ARG A 82 0.96 7.81 12.27
N TRP A 83 1.46 8.86 11.61
CA TRP A 83 2.17 8.74 10.33
C TRP A 83 3.38 7.81 10.41
N LEU A 84 4.23 7.98 11.43
CA LEU A 84 5.41 7.14 11.62
C LEU A 84 5.03 5.69 11.93
N ALA A 85 4.01 5.46 12.74
CA ALA A 85 3.51 4.12 13.05
C ALA A 85 2.99 3.41 11.80
N VAL A 86 2.12 4.06 11.03
CA VAL A 86 1.56 3.54 9.77
C VAL A 86 2.65 3.29 8.73
N SER A 87 3.61 4.20 8.59
CA SER A 87 4.74 4.06 7.66
C SER A 87 5.62 2.85 8.01
N ARG A 88 5.95 2.68 9.30
CA ARG A 88 6.71 1.51 9.79
C ARG A 88 5.93 0.21 9.62
N ALA A 89 4.61 0.23 9.81
CA ALA A 89 3.78 -0.95 9.59
C ALA A 89 3.77 -1.37 8.11
N ALA A 90 3.68 -0.42 7.17
CA ALA A 90 3.79 -0.72 5.74
C ALA A 90 5.16 -1.31 5.39
N TYR A 91 6.24 -0.72 5.91
CA TYR A 91 7.59 -1.22 5.70
C TYR A 91 7.83 -2.61 6.31
N GLY A 92 7.37 -2.82 7.54
CA GLY A 92 7.44 -4.12 8.21
C GLY A 92 6.65 -5.20 7.47
N TRP A 93 5.45 -4.88 6.95
CA TRP A 93 4.70 -5.80 6.12
C TRP A 93 5.42 -6.11 4.81
N ALA A 94 5.95 -5.09 4.12
CA ALA A 94 6.65 -5.26 2.85
C ALA A 94 7.93 -6.10 2.97
N THR A 95 8.70 -5.89 4.04
CA THR A 95 9.93 -6.66 4.31
C THR A 95 9.65 -8.11 4.70
N ALA A 96 8.55 -8.36 5.42
CA ALA A 96 8.11 -9.71 5.74
C ALA A 96 7.49 -10.44 4.53
N ASN A 97 6.91 -9.70 3.57
CA ASN A 97 6.16 -10.25 2.43
C ASN A 97 6.63 -9.65 1.08
N PRO A 98 7.91 -9.83 0.69
CA PRO A 98 8.48 -9.14 -0.49
C PRO A 98 7.86 -9.58 -1.81
N ALA A 99 7.35 -10.81 -1.92
CA ALA A 99 6.70 -11.29 -3.14
C ALA A 99 5.28 -10.74 -3.29
N GLU A 100 4.52 -10.66 -2.20
CA GLU A 100 3.23 -9.98 -2.13
C GLU A 100 3.39 -8.48 -2.40
N TYR A 101 4.42 -7.85 -1.82
CA TYR A 101 4.76 -6.47 -2.14
C TYR A 101 5.05 -6.28 -3.63
N ALA A 102 5.84 -7.18 -4.25
CA ALA A 102 6.11 -7.15 -5.69
C ALA A 102 4.84 -7.35 -6.53
N LEU A 103 3.87 -8.12 -6.04
CA LEU A 103 2.58 -8.30 -6.70
C LEU A 103 1.73 -7.02 -6.71
N LEU A 104 1.85 -6.19 -5.66
CA LEU A 104 1.11 -4.93 -5.55
C LEU A 104 1.81 -3.76 -6.27
N PHE A 105 3.12 -3.61 -6.08
CA PHE A 105 3.88 -2.41 -6.47
C PHE A 105 5.06 -2.68 -7.43
N GLY A 106 5.24 -3.94 -7.84
CA GLY A 106 6.31 -4.34 -8.75
C GLY A 106 5.92 -4.28 -10.22
N THR A 107 6.55 -5.13 -11.04
CA THR A 107 6.30 -5.19 -12.47
C THR A 107 4.90 -5.74 -12.76
N PRO A 108 4.07 -5.07 -13.60
CA PRO A 108 2.76 -5.58 -13.99
C PRO A 108 2.83 -6.98 -14.59
N VAL A 109 1.86 -7.83 -14.25
CA VAL A 109 1.79 -9.21 -14.77
C VAL A 109 1.26 -9.19 -16.20
N PRO A 110 2.00 -9.68 -17.21
CA PRO A 110 1.56 -9.65 -18.59
C PRO A 110 0.23 -10.39 -18.81
N GLY A 111 -0.71 -9.70 -19.46
CA GLY A 111 -2.03 -10.25 -19.80
C GLY A 111 -3.01 -10.31 -18.62
N TYR A 112 -2.65 -9.82 -17.44
CA TYR A 112 -3.56 -9.67 -16.31
C TYR A 112 -4.09 -8.24 -16.24
N ALA A 113 -5.40 -8.09 -16.00
CA ALA A 113 -6.04 -6.83 -15.69
C ALA A 113 -6.82 -6.99 -14.38
N ALA A 114 -6.47 -6.18 -13.38
CA ALA A 114 -7.14 -6.22 -12.08
C ALA A 114 -8.62 -5.81 -12.21
N PRO A 115 -9.56 -6.62 -11.71
CA PRO A 115 -10.97 -6.25 -11.73
C PRO A 115 -11.30 -5.14 -10.72
N PRO A 116 -12.46 -4.45 -10.87
CA PRO A 116 -12.84 -3.33 -10.00
C PRO A 116 -12.99 -3.67 -8.51
N ASP A 117 -13.20 -4.93 -8.16
CA ASP A 117 -13.28 -5.42 -6.79
C ASP A 117 -11.96 -5.25 -6.00
N THR A 118 -10.83 -5.08 -6.70
CA THR A 118 -9.53 -4.76 -6.09
C THR A 118 -9.45 -3.34 -5.53
N ILE A 119 -10.31 -2.41 -5.99
CA ILE A 119 -10.26 -0.98 -5.63
C ILE A 119 -10.49 -0.79 -4.12
N GLY A 120 -11.48 -1.48 -3.55
CA GLY A 120 -11.79 -1.37 -2.13
C GLY A 120 -10.60 -1.74 -1.23
N PRO A 121 -10.07 -2.98 -1.34
CA PRO A 121 -8.85 -3.40 -0.65
C PRO A 121 -7.66 -2.45 -0.90
N ALA A 122 -7.42 -2.06 -2.15
CA ALA A 122 -6.30 -1.16 -2.50
C ALA A 122 -6.39 0.22 -1.83
N SER A 123 -7.60 0.68 -1.54
CA SER A 123 -7.85 1.99 -0.94
C SER A 123 -7.67 2.01 0.58
N ARG A 124 -7.61 0.86 1.25
CA ARG A 124 -7.60 0.82 2.74
C ARG A 124 -6.45 1.60 3.34
N PHE A 125 -5.23 1.41 2.83
CA PHE A 125 -4.04 2.11 3.31
C PHE A 125 -4.16 3.63 3.10
N THR A 126 -4.57 4.06 1.90
CA THR A 126 -4.68 5.49 1.58
C THR A 126 -5.80 6.17 2.37
N LEU A 127 -6.89 5.47 2.69
CA LEU A 127 -7.95 6.00 3.54
C LEU A 127 -7.47 6.27 4.98
N VAL A 128 -6.54 5.48 5.52
CA VAL A 128 -5.88 5.81 6.80
C VAL A 128 -5.13 7.14 6.68
N LEU A 129 -4.33 7.32 5.61
CA LEU A 129 -3.60 8.56 5.37
C LEU A 129 -4.51 9.78 5.19
N VAL A 130 -5.64 9.62 4.50
CA VAL A 130 -6.67 10.67 4.38
C VAL A 130 -7.20 11.07 5.76
N GLY A 131 -7.47 10.10 6.64
CA GLY A 131 -7.88 10.39 8.02
C GLY A 131 -6.82 11.15 8.84
N LEU A 132 -5.52 10.97 8.54
CA LEU A 132 -4.44 11.76 9.11
C LEU A 132 -4.45 13.20 8.56
N LEU A 133 -4.69 13.38 7.26
CA LEU A 133 -4.80 14.72 6.64
C LEU A 133 -6.00 15.50 7.21
N ASP A 134 -7.16 14.86 7.36
CA ASP A 134 -8.34 15.50 7.94
C ASP A 134 -8.11 15.93 9.40
N GLU A 135 -7.32 15.16 10.15
CA GLU A 135 -6.93 15.51 11.51
C GLU A 135 -5.92 16.65 11.54
N ALA A 136 -4.92 16.63 10.65
CA ALA A 136 -3.95 17.69 10.49
C ALA A 136 -4.62 19.04 10.19
N ASP A 137 -5.55 19.05 9.23
CA ASP A 137 -6.34 20.23 8.85
C ASP A 137 -7.14 20.77 10.04
N ARG A 138 -7.80 19.90 10.81
CA ARG A 138 -8.52 20.28 12.04
C ARG A 138 -7.61 20.89 13.12
N GLN A 139 -6.33 20.55 13.14
CA GLN A 139 -5.33 21.12 14.04
C GLN A 139 -4.65 22.38 13.47
N GLY A 140 -4.98 22.76 12.23
CA GLY A 140 -4.32 23.84 11.51
C GLY A 140 -2.87 23.51 11.11
N LEU A 141 -2.52 22.23 11.02
CA LEU A 141 -1.27 21.77 10.42
C LEU A 141 -1.39 21.77 8.90
N ASP A 142 -0.30 22.07 8.22
CA ASP A 142 -0.29 22.26 6.78
C ASP A 142 1.03 21.80 6.15
N ALA A 143 1.05 21.69 4.83
CA ALA A 143 2.24 21.33 4.08
C ALA A 143 3.33 22.40 4.26
N ALA A 144 4.55 21.96 4.58
CA ALA A 144 5.71 22.83 4.74
C ALA A 144 6.07 23.58 3.43
N VAL A 145 5.77 22.94 2.30
CA VAL A 145 5.91 23.51 0.96
C VAL A 145 4.56 23.40 0.27
N LYS A 146 4.01 24.56 -0.11
CA LYS A 146 2.75 24.63 -0.84
C LYS A 146 2.96 24.15 -2.28
N PRO A 147 2.24 23.10 -2.73
CA PRO A 147 2.29 22.69 -4.11
C PRO A 147 1.65 23.76 -4.98
N VAL A 148 2.18 23.96 -6.19
CA VAL A 148 1.53 24.78 -7.20
C VAL A 148 0.69 23.83 -8.05
N ALA A 149 -0.59 23.67 -7.68
CA ALA A 149 -1.52 22.89 -8.48
C ALA A 149 -1.89 23.66 -9.76
N ASP A 150 -1.64 23.06 -10.92
CA ASP A 150 -2.13 23.60 -12.20
C ASP A 150 -3.67 23.56 -12.19
N PRO A 151 -4.38 24.63 -12.62
CA PRO A 151 -5.83 24.61 -12.77
C PRO A 151 -6.36 23.39 -13.57
N ALA A 152 -5.56 22.83 -14.48
CA ALA A 152 -5.91 21.62 -15.22
C ALA A 152 -6.13 20.38 -14.34
N MET A 153 -5.59 20.35 -13.12
CA MET A 153 -5.77 19.24 -12.17
C MET A 153 -7.06 19.37 -11.34
N HIS A 154 -7.82 20.46 -11.48
CA HIS A 154 -8.98 20.72 -10.63
C HIS A 154 -9.99 19.56 -10.62
N ASP A 155 -10.41 19.10 -11.80
CA ASP A 155 -11.40 18.02 -11.93
C ASP A 155 -10.90 16.67 -11.38
N ASP A 156 -9.59 16.40 -11.48
CA ASP A 156 -8.99 15.19 -10.90
C ASP A 156 -8.98 15.26 -9.38
N LEU A 157 -8.63 16.42 -8.81
CA LEU A 157 -8.63 16.65 -7.37
C LEU A 157 -10.05 16.61 -6.77
N GLU A 158 -11.05 17.12 -7.50
CA GLU A 158 -12.45 17.02 -7.07
C GLU A 158 -12.92 15.57 -7.03
N ARG A 159 -12.67 14.79 -8.08
CA ARG A 159 -13.01 13.35 -8.11
C ARG A 159 -12.33 12.58 -6.99
N LEU A 160 -11.05 12.84 -6.74
CA LEU A 160 -10.31 12.16 -5.67
C LEU A 160 -10.85 12.53 -4.28
N ARG A 161 -11.27 13.79 -4.06
CA ARG A 161 -11.95 14.21 -2.83
C ARG A 161 -13.29 13.50 -2.63
N GLU A 162 -14.10 13.40 -3.67
CA GLU A 162 -15.38 12.67 -3.61
C GLU A 162 -15.17 11.19 -3.28
N MET A 163 -14.18 10.54 -3.92
CA MET A 163 -13.85 9.14 -3.66
C MET A 163 -13.36 8.88 -2.23
N THR A 164 -12.69 9.86 -1.62
CA THR A 164 -12.10 9.73 -0.27
C THR A 164 -12.96 10.36 0.82
N ALA A 165 -14.04 11.05 0.45
CA ALA A 165 -14.94 11.79 1.35
C ALA A 165 -14.24 12.81 2.27
N THR A 166 -13.10 13.36 1.83
CA THR A 166 -12.32 14.37 2.57
C THR A 166 -12.73 15.79 2.20
N THR A 167 -12.55 16.72 3.15
CA THR A 167 -12.77 18.15 2.95
C THR A 167 -11.47 18.96 2.95
N VAL A 168 -10.30 18.31 3.00
CA VAL A 168 -9.02 19.02 3.02
C VAL A 168 -8.81 19.83 1.75
N GLY A 169 -8.13 20.97 1.88
CA GLY A 169 -7.80 21.82 0.73
C GLY A 169 -6.86 21.12 -0.27
N ASN A 170 -6.89 21.58 -1.52
CA ASN A 170 -6.11 21.00 -2.62
C ASN A 170 -4.61 20.88 -2.30
N ASP A 171 -4.04 21.87 -1.62
CA ASP A 171 -2.63 21.87 -1.25
C ASP A 171 -2.27 20.71 -0.32
N ALA A 172 -3.08 20.51 0.72
CA ALA A 172 -2.88 19.43 1.69
C ALA A 172 -3.10 18.06 1.04
N PHE A 173 -4.08 17.96 0.13
CA PHE A 173 -4.33 16.72 -0.61
C PHE A 173 -3.16 16.34 -1.52
N VAL A 174 -2.62 17.30 -2.28
CA VAL A 174 -1.44 17.09 -3.14
C VAL A 174 -0.20 16.75 -2.31
N ALA A 175 0.01 17.40 -1.17
CA ALA A 175 1.09 17.06 -0.24
C ALA A 175 0.94 15.64 0.32
N GLY A 176 -0.27 15.23 0.70
CA GLY A 176 -0.58 13.86 1.08
C GLY A 176 -0.29 12.85 -0.03
N MET A 177 -0.59 13.21 -1.28
CA MET A 177 -0.28 12.35 -2.42
C MET A 177 1.22 12.19 -2.67
N GLN A 178 1.98 13.29 -2.53
CA GLN A 178 3.43 13.24 -2.56
C GLN A 178 3.98 12.35 -1.43
N ALA A 179 3.43 12.42 -0.22
CA ALA A 179 3.87 11.57 0.88
C ALA A 179 3.59 10.08 0.64
N TRP A 180 2.39 9.73 0.15
CA TRP A 180 2.07 8.34 -0.22
C TRP A 180 3.01 7.79 -1.29
N THR A 181 3.20 8.54 -2.38
CA THR A 181 4.11 8.12 -3.47
C THR A 181 5.56 8.03 -3.01
N ALA A 182 6.03 8.97 -2.19
CA ALA A 182 7.39 8.95 -1.64
C ALA A 182 7.61 7.77 -0.68
N LEU A 183 6.61 7.46 0.17
CA LEU A 183 6.65 6.33 1.09
C LEU A 183 6.82 5.01 0.34
N PHE A 184 5.93 4.71 -0.61
CA PHE A 184 6.03 3.47 -1.38
C PHE A 184 7.21 3.46 -2.35
N GLY A 185 7.68 4.63 -2.82
CA GLY A 185 8.94 4.75 -3.55
C GLY A 185 10.14 4.31 -2.70
N ALA A 186 10.22 4.78 -1.45
CA ALA A 186 11.27 4.40 -0.51
C ALA A 186 11.24 2.91 -0.20
N ILE A 187 10.05 2.36 0.10
CA ILE A 187 9.88 0.92 0.35
C ILE A 187 10.30 0.11 -0.88
N SER A 188 9.84 0.48 -2.08
CA SER A 188 10.20 -0.21 -3.33
C SER A 188 11.69 -0.21 -3.60
N PHE A 189 12.40 0.90 -3.34
CA PHE A 189 13.84 0.96 -3.54
C PHE A 189 14.61 0.02 -2.60
N ILE A 190 14.12 -0.16 -1.37
CA ILE A 190 14.67 -1.11 -0.41
C ILE A 190 14.33 -2.55 -0.83
N ILE A 191 13.05 -2.85 -1.05
CA ILE A 191 12.57 -4.22 -1.33
C ILE A 191 13.13 -4.75 -2.66
N PHE A 192 13.22 -3.91 -3.69
CA PHE A 192 13.76 -4.31 -4.99
C PHE A 192 15.28 -4.11 -5.10
N GLY A 193 15.96 -3.84 -3.97
CA GLY A 193 17.41 -3.90 -3.86
C GLY A 193 18.17 -2.76 -4.54
N GLN A 194 17.52 -1.64 -4.86
CA GLN A 194 18.18 -0.46 -5.45
C GLN A 194 19.21 0.17 -4.51
N LEU A 195 19.06 -0.05 -3.20
CA LEU A 195 19.98 0.45 -2.16
C LEU A 195 20.99 -0.59 -1.67
N ASN A 196 20.96 -1.82 -2.20
CA ASN A 196 21.88 -2.88 -1.80
C ASN A 196 23.33 -2.45 -2.08
N ASN A 197 24.19 -2.59 -1.07
CA ASN A 197 25.59 -2.14 -1.10
C ASN A 197 25.79 -0.62 -1.18
N VAL A 198 24.73 0.17 -1.03
CA VAL A 198 24.77 1.64 -0.95
C VAL A 198 24.47 2.10 0.47
N ILE A 199 23.38 1.61 1.05
CA ILE A 199 22.96 1.85 2.43
C ILE A 199 23.02 0.52 3.17
N THR A 200 23.70 0.47 4.32
CA THR A 200 23.87 -0.78 5.08
C THR A 200 22.77 -1.02 6.10
N ASP A 201 22.18 0.06 6.62
CA ASP A 201 21.07 0.00 7.59
C ASP A 201 19.81 0.55 6.95
N HIS A 202 19.03 -0.34 6.34
CA HIS A 202 17.80 0.03 5.65
C HIS A 202 16.69 0.45 6.62
N ASP A 203 16.66 -0.11 7.83
CA ASP A 203 15.63 0.17 8.84
C ASP A 203 15.78 1.59 9.36
N GLU A 204 16.99 1.98 9.75
CA GLU A 204 17.29 3.34 10.22
C GLU A 204 17.08 4.35 9.09
N PHE A 205 17.56 4.04 7.88
CA PHE A 205 17.38 4.92 6.72
C PHE A 205 15.91 5.13 6.37
N PHE A 206 15.10 4.07 6.39
CA PHE A 206 13.65 4.18 6.20
C PHE A 206 13.01 5.05 7.29
N GLY A 207 13.42 4.90 8.54
CA GLY A 207 12.96 5.75 9.65
C GLY A 207 13.20 7.24 9.41
N VAL A 208 14.39 7.59 8.91
CA VAL A 208 14.75 8.98 8.55
C VAL A 208 13.89 9.49 7.40
N LEU A 209 13.69 8.69 6.35
CA LEU A 209 12.83 9.07 5.21
C LEU A 209 11.38 9.28 5.63
N ALA A 210 10.83 8.39 6.46
CA ALA A 210 9.47 8.51 6.97
C ALA A 210 9.29 9.79 7.80
N ASP A 211 10.23 10.13 8.70
CA ASP A 211 10.19 11.40 9.45
C ASP A 211 10.26 12.62 8.52
N LEU A 212 11.17 12.60 7.54
CA LEU A 212 11.33 13.71 6.58
C LEU A 212 10.04 13.93 5.77
N ILE A 213 9.46 12.87 5.21
CA ILE A 213 8.21 12.93 4.45
C ILE A 213 7.07 13.46 5.34
N GLY A 214 6.95 12.96 6.57
CA GLY A 214 5.90 13.40 7.49
C GLY A 214 5.98 14.89 7.78
N ARG A 215 7.19 15.41 8.06
CA ARG A 215 7.40 16.84 8.34
C ARG A 215 7.09 17.76 7.15
N GLN A 216 7.14 17.25 5.92
CA GLN A 216 6.74 18.01 4.74
C GLN A 216 5.23 18.20 4.66
N VAL A 217 4.43 17.30 5.25
CA VAL A 217 2.96 17.33 5.19
C VAL A 217 2.33 17.90 6.45
N PHE A 218 2.90 17.64 7.63
CA PHE A 218 2.30 17.97 8.93
C PHE A 218 3.09 19.06 9.66
N ALA A 219 3.36 20.18 9.00
CA ALA A 219 4.10 21.29 9.59
C ALA A 219 3.16 22.25 10.32
N ALA A 220 3.66 22.84 11.42
CA ALA A 220 2.99 23.98 12.02
C ALA A 220 3.04 25.18 11.05
N PRO A 221 1.99 26.02 11.01
CA PRO A 221 1.96 27.16 10.12
C PRO A 221 3.12 28.10 10.44
N ALA A 222 3.77 28.61 9.38
CA ALA A 222 4.84 29.58 9.54
C ALA A 222 4.29 30.81 10.29
N ARG A 223 4.90 31.19 11.42
CA ARG A 223 4.55 32.45 12.09
C ARG A 223 4.72 33.59 11.08
N PRO A 224 3.76 34.52 10.98
CA PRO A 224 3.92 35.67 10.10
C PRO A 224 5.20 36.41 10.48
N ARG A 225 6.04 36.71 9.49
CA ARG A 225 7.20 37.59 9.69
C ARG A 225 6.65 38.95 10.13
N SER A 226 6.95 39.33 11.37
CA SER A 226 6.66 40.66 11.94
C SER A 226 7.35 41.76 11.18
#